data_AF-A0A6J6Q7B0-F1
#
_entry.id   AF-A0A6J6Q7B0-F1
#
_cell.length_a   1.000
_cell.length_b   1.000
_cell.length_c   1.000
_cell.angle_alpha   90.00
_cell.angle_beta   90.00
_cell.angle_gamma   90.00
#
_symmetry.space_group_name_H-M   'P 1'
#
loop_
_entity.id
_entity.type
_entity.pdbx_description
1 polymer ?
#
loop_
_entity_poly.entity_id
_entity_poly.type
_entity_poly.pdbx_seq_one_letter_code
_entity_poly.pdbx_strand_id
1 'polypeptide(L)'
;MITRLDRLGRSTKDLLNLVSDLQDKGVHLEVLEQSINTSTPEGKLFFTLVASFAEFEREIMRARTMDGLKAARARGKVGGRKSVMTTAKINTAQQMYSEGKYVTEIAEVLGVSRPTIYRALELQKSA
;
A
#
# COMPACT_ATOMS: atom_id res chain seq x y z
N MET A 1 1.44 29.44 -7.33
CA MET A 1 -0.01 29.27 -7.05
C MET A 1 -0.40 27.82 -7.32
N ILE A 2 -1.21 27.24 -6.43
CA ILE A 2 -1.79 25.89 -6.58
C ILE A 2 -3.28 25.92 -6.25
N THR A 3 -4.07 24.98 -6.79
CA THR A 3 -5.50 24.93 -6.51
C THR A 3 -5.81 24.37 -5.13
N ARG A 4 -5.11 23.30 -4.71
CA ARG A 4 -5.35 22.60 -3.44
C ARG A 4 -4.08 22.08 -2.81
N LEU A 5 -4.08 21.98 -1.48
CA LEU A 5 -2.95 21.51 -0.68
C LEU A 5 -2.54 20.05 -0.97
N ASP A 6 -3.53 19.17 -1.20
CA ASP A 6 -3.33 17.74 -1.49
C ASP A 6 -2.57 17.48 -2.81
N ARG A 7 -2.45 18.50 -3.67
CA ARG A 7 -1.78 18.40 -4.96
C ARG A 7 -0.29 18.76 -4.92
N LEU A 8 0.21 19.29 -3.79
CA LEU A 8 1.57 19.82 -3.69
C LEU A 8 2.57 18.80 -3.14
N GLY A 9 2.14 17.87 -2.29
CA GLY A 9 3.04 16.92 -1.63
C GLY A 9 2.39 15.57 -1.34
N ARG A 10 3.22 14.52 -1.27
CA ARG A 10 2.79 13.15 -0.92
C ARG A 10 2.77 12.91 0.59
N SER A 11 3.45 13.76 1.37
CA SER A 11 3.44 13.78 2.82
C SER A 11 3.47 15.21 3.35
N THR A 12 2.94 15.42 4.56
CA THR A 12 2.98 16.71 5.26
C THR A 12 4.40 17.18 5.51
N LYS A 13 5.32 16.25 5.82
CA LYS A 13 6.74 16.54 5.95
C LYS A 13 7.34 17.10 4.65
N ASP A 14 7.08 16.46 3.51
CA ASP A 14 7.58 16.93 2.22
C ASP A 14 7.03 18.31 1.89
N LEU A 15 5.76 18.55 2.24
CA LEU A 15 5.07 19.80 2.03
C LEU A 15 5.68 20.95 2.86
N LEU A 16 5.97 20.71 4.14
CA LEU A 16 6.61 21.69 5.02
C LEU A 16 8.03 22.01 4.56
N ASN A 17 8.80 21.00 4.17
CA ASN A 17 10.15 21.19 3.61
C ASN A 17 10.09 22.02 2.33
N LEU A 18 9.20 21.69 1.41
CA LEU A 18 9.04 22.43 0.16
C LEU A 18 8.67 23.90 0.40
N VAL A 19 7.78 24.19 1.34
CA VAL A 19 7.44 25.57 1.67
C VAL A 19 8.60 26.31 2.31
N SER A 20 9.39 25.65 3.15
CA SER A 20 10.63 26.23 3.70
C SER A 20 11.62 26.56 2.58
N ASP A 21 11.87 25.62 1.67
CA ASP A 21 12.80 25.79 0.54
C ASP A 21 12.35 26.91 -0.42
N LEU A 22 11.04 27.06 -0.63
CA LEU A 22 10.48 28.14 -1.43
C LEU A 22 10.64 29.49 -0.73
N GLN A 23 10.42 29.53 0.59
CA GLN A 23 10.59 30.75 1.39
C GLN A 23 12.05 31.23 1.38
N ASP A 24 13.02 30.33 1.50
CA ASP A 24 14.45 30.66 1.42
C ASP A 24 14.84 31.25 0.05
N LYS A 25 14.06 30.94 -1.00
CA LYS A 25 14.20 31.50 -2.35
C LYS A 25 13.37 32.76 -2.57
N GLY A 26 12.69 33.27 -1.55
CA GLY A 26 11.79 34.43 -1.65
C GLY A 26 10.50 34.15 -2.43
N VAL A 27 10.12 32.87 -2.58
CA VAL A 27 8.90 32.45 -3.27
C VAL A 27 7.82 32.12 -2.26
N HIS A 28 6.64 32.68 -2.44
CA HIS A 28 5.48 32.42 -1.59
C HIS A 28 4.51 31.44 -2.27
N LEU A 29 3.95 30.55 -1.46
CA LEU A 29 2.88 29.66 -1.86
C LEU A 29 1.53 30.31 -1.61
N GLU A 30 0.70 30.31 -2.63
CA GLU A 30 -0.71 30.66 -2.57
C GLU A 30 -1.57 29.47 -2.97
N VAL A 31 -2.52 29.11 -2.10
CA VAL A 31 -3.45 28.00 -2.28
C VAL A 31 -4.85 28.57 -2.50
N LEU A 32 -5.38 28.38 -3.71
CA LEU A 32 -6.58 29.08 -4.17
C LEU A 32 -7.86 28.64 -3.45
N GLU A 33 -8.10 27.34 -3.28
CA GLU A 33 -9.34 26.86 -2.66
C GLU A 33 -9.42 27.19 -1.16
N GLN A 34 -8.29 27.14 -0.46
CA GLN A 34 -8.22 27.42 0.97
C GLN A 34 -7.88 28.90 1.27
N SER A 35 -7.72 29.74 0.23
CA SER A 35 -7.31 31.15 0.35
C SER A 35 -6.09 31.35 1.27
N ILE A 36 -5.12 30.44 1.21
CA ILE A 36 -3.94 30.46 2.07
C ILE A 36 -2.83 31.19 1.33
N ASN A 37 -2.34 32.28 1.92
CA ASN A 37 -1.15 32.98 1.46
C ASN A 37 -0.02 32.81 2.49
N THR A 38 1.05 32.12 2.13
CA THR A 38 2.20 31.89 3.02
C THR A 38 3.18 33.06 3.11
N SER A 39 2.87 34.21 2.49
CA SER A 39 3.69 35.42 2.60
C SER A 39 3.62 36.11 3.96
N THR A 40 2.60 35.81 4.77
CA THR A 40 2.44 36.38 6.12
C THR A 40 2.69 35.34 7.22
N PRO A 41 3.14 35.75 8.42
CA PRO A 41 3.28 34.84 9.56
C PRO A 41 1.98 34.09 9.91
N GLU A 42 0.83 34.75 9.83
CA GLU A 42 -0.49 34.17 10.08
C GLU A 42 -0.83 33.10 9.04
N GLY A 43 -0.55 33.37 7.76
CA GLY A 43 -0.78 32.42 6.68
C GLY A 43 0.14 31.21 6.74
N LYS A 44 1.39 31.38 7.20
CA LYS A 44 2.32 30.27 7.49
C LYS A 44 1.85 29.40 8.66
N LEU A 45 1.34 30.02 9.73
CA LEU A 45 0.74 29.29 10.85
C LEU A 45 -0.48 28.49 10.39
N PHE A 46 -1.41 29.14 9.67
CA PHE A 46 -2.61 28.49 9.16
C PHE A 46 -2.29 27.35 8.20
N PHE A 47 -1.33 27.55 7.30
CA PHE A 47 -0.81 26.49 6.44
C PHE A 47 -0.31 25.29 7.24
N THR A 48 0.48 25.52 8.29
CA THR A 48 1.03 24.46 9.13
C THR A 48 -0.07 23.68 9.84
N LEU A 49 -1.07 24.38 10.40
CA LEU A 49 -2.21 23.75 11.07
C LEU A 49 -3.04 22.88 10.12
N VAL A 50 -3.34 23.37 8.91
CA VAL A 50 -4.10 22.62 7.90
C VAL A 50 -3.30 21.39 7.44
N ALA A 51 -1.99 21.53 7.25
CA ALA A 51 -1.12 20.43 6.85
C ALA A 51 -1.03 19.35 7.95
N SER A 52 -0.94 19.74 9.23
CA SER A 52 -0.99 18.83 10.37
C SER A 52 -2.35 18.12 10.51
N PHE A 53 -3.45 18.84 10.26
CA PHE A 53 -4.78 18.24 10.31
C PHE A 53 -4.98 17.19 9.22
N ALA A 54 -4.52 17.46 8.00
CA ALA A 54 -4.55 16.50 6.90
C ALA A 54 -3.74 15.22 7.21
N GLU A 55 -2.60 15.35 7.92
CA GLU A 55 -1.81 14.21 8.38
C GLU A 55 -2.58 13.37 9.41
N PHE A 56 -3.16 14.04 10.40
CA PHE A 56 -3.97 13.41 11.44
C PHE A 56 -5.15 12.62 10.86
N GLU A 57 -5.91 13.20 9.94
CA GLU A 57 -7.03 12.51 9.28
C GLU A 57 -6.57 11.25 8.53
N ARG A 58 -5.43 11.34 7.83
CA ARG A 58 -4.84 10.20 7.12
C ARG A 58 -4.43 9.09 8.08
N GLU A 59 -3.84 9.42 9.22
CA GLU A 59 -3.50 8.42 10.25
C GLU A 59 -4.73 7.75 10.85
N ILE A 60 -5.78 8.52 11.15
CA ILE A 60 -7.06 7.99 11.65
C ILE A 60 -7.71 7.04 10.63
N MET A 61 -7.73 7.41 9.34
CA MET A 61 -8.23 6.52 8.28
C MET A 61 -7.41 5.23 8.18
N ARG A 62 -6.09 5.31 8.31
CA ARG A 62 -5.21 4.14 8.31
C ARG A 62 -5.49 3.25 9.53
N ALA A 63 -5.61 3.82 10.72
CA ALA A 63 -5.92 3.08 11.95
C ALA A 63 -7.25 2.32 11.82
N ARG A 64 -8.31 3.01 11.38
CA ARG A 64 -9.63 2.38 11.13
C ARG A 64 -9.55 1.24 10.12
N THR A 65 -8.77 1.42 9.04
CA THR A 65 -8.57 0.37 8.03
C THR A 65 -7.89 -0.86 8.63
N MET A 66 -6.85 -0.65 9.45
CA MET A 66 -6.13 -1.73 10.12
C MET A 66 -7.01 -2.48 11.12
N ASP A 67 -7.86 -1.78 11.86
CA ASP A 67 -8.80 -2.41 12.78
C ASP A 67 -9.88 -3.20 12.03
N GLY A 68 -10.38 -2.67 10.91
CA GLY A 68 -11.26 -3.39 10.00
C GLY A 68 -10.62 -4.68 9.45
N LEU A 69 -9.34 -4.62 9.04
CA LEU A 69 -8.57 -5.78 8.58
C LEU A 69 -8.36 -6.81 9.69
N LYS A 70 -8.05 -6.38 10.92
CA LYS A 70 -7.92 -7.27 12.08
C LYS A 70 -9.25 -7.99 12.35
N ALA A 71 -10.36 -7.26 12.38
CA ALA A 71 -11.68 -7.83 12.57
C ALA A 71 -12.07 -8.81 11.45
N ALA A 72 -11.72 -8.50 10.19
CA ALA A 72 -11.95 -9.39 9.06
C ALA A 72 -11.14 -10.69 9.19
N ARG A 73 -9.86 -10.61 9.60
CA ARG A 73 -9.00 -11.78 9.85
C ARG A 73 -9.51 -12.64 11.00
N ALA A 74 -9.99 -12.03 12.08
CA ALA A 74 -10.61 -12.77 13.20
C ALA A 74 -11.85 -13.57 12.76
N ARG A 75 -12.58 -13.10 11.73
CA ARG A 75 -13.67 -13.83 11.08
C ARG A 75 -13.22 -14.81 9.99
N GLY A 76 -11.91 -15.11 9.89
CA GLY A 76 -11.34 -16.04 8.92
C GLY A 76 -11.10 -15.46 7.52
N LYS A 77 -11.32 -14.16 7.28
CA LYS A 77 -10.99 -13.53 5.99
C LYS A 77 -9.50 -13.14 5.97
N VAL A 78 -8.68 -13.94 5.30
CA VAL A 78 -7.22 -13.74 5.20
C VAL A 78 -6.85 -12.51 4.33
N GLY A 79 -7.63 -12.23 3.28
CA GLY A 79 -7.34 -11.19 2.29
C GLY A 79 -6.28 -11.62 1.27
N GLY A 80 -5.83 -10.68 0.42
CA GLY A 80 -4.80 -10.93 -0.59
C GLY A 80 -5.29 -11.65 -1.86
N ARG A 81 -4.35 -11.95 -2.78
CA ARG A 81 -4.64 -12.66 -4.03
C ARG A 81 -4.95 -14.13 -3.71
N LYS A 82 -6.11 -14.62 -4.17
CA LYS A 82 -6.47 -16.04 -4.04
C LYS A 82 -5.42 -16.92 -4.73
N SER A 83 -5.07 -18.04 -4.09
CA SER A 83 -4.15 -19.02 -4.68
C SER A 83 -4.73 -19.58 -5.98
N VAL A 84 -3.88 -19.67 -7.00
CA VAL A 84 -4.20 -20.38 -8.26
C VAL A 84 -4.08 -21.90 -8.12
N MET A 85 -3.37 -22.37 -7.08
CA MET A 85 -3.28 -23.77 -6.72
C MET A 85 -4.44 -24.12 -5.78
N THR A 86 -5.47 -24.74 -6.35
CA THR A 86 -6.57 -25.35 -5.58
C THR A 86 -6.09 -26.65 -4.95
N THR A 87 -6.80 -27.15 -3.95
CA THR A 87 -6.50 -28.44 -3.30
C THR A 87 -6.39 -29.57 -4.32
N ALA A 88 -7.27 -29.61 -5.33
CA ALA A 88 -7.21 -30.57 -6.42
C ALA A 88 -5.89 -30.47 -7.21
N LYS A 89 -5.48 -29.25 -7.62
CA LYS A 89 -4.21 -29.05 -8.33
C LYS A 89 -3.00 -29.41 -7.48
N ILE A 90 -3.05 -29.19 -6.17
CA ILE A 90 -1.98 -29.55 -5.25
C ILE A 90 -1.87 -31.08 -5.17
N ASN A 91 -2.98 -31.79 -4.99
CA ASN A 91 -2.99 -33.25 -4.93
C ASN A 91 -2.47 -33.86 -6.25
N THR A 92 -2.89 -33.33 -7.40
CA THR A 92 -2.38 -33.76 -8.71
C THR A 92 -0.87 -33.50 -8.83
N ALA A 93 -0.40 -32.32 -8.41
CA ALA A 93 1.03 -32.00 -8.42
C ALA A 93 1.84 -32.96 -7.55
N GLN A 94 1.33 -33.32 -6.36
CA GLN A 94 1.97 -34.28 -5.47
C GLN A 94 2.04 -35.68 -6.07
N GLN A 95 0.93 -36.15 -6.63
CA GLN A 95 0.89 -37.45 -7.27
C GLN A 95 1.94 -37.53 -8.38
N MET A 96 1.94 -36.58 -9.32
CA MET A 96 2.91 -36.55 -10.42
C MET A 96 4.36 -36.44 -9.90
N TYR A 97 4.59 -35.70 -8.82
CA TYR A 97 5.91 -35.60 -8.19
C TYR A 97 6.35 -36.92 -7.55
N SER A 98 5.43 -37.65 -6.89
CA SER A 98 5.70 -38.95 -6.28
C SER A 98 5.95 -40.05 -7.32
N GLU A 99 5.34 -39.93 -8.50
CA GLU A 99 5.59 -40.76 -9.68
C GLU A 99 6.94 -40.44 -10.36
N GLY A 100 7.69 -39.45 -9.86
CA GLY A 100 9.01 -39.08 -10.35
C GLY A 100 9.02 -38.13 -11.53
N LYS A 101 7.89 -37.50 -11.87
CA LYS A 101 7.84 -36.52 -12.97
C LYS A 101 8.62 -35.24 -12.64
N TYR A 102 9.22 -34.65 -13.67
CA TYR A 102 9.95 -33.40 -13.53
C TYR A 102 9.02 -32.22 -13.25
N VAL A 103 9.43 -31.32 -12.37
CA VAL A 103 8.65 -30.14 -11.96
C VAL A 103 8.30 -29.22 -13.13
N THR A 104 9.11 -29.20 -14.19
CA THR A 104 8.83 -28.49 -15.44
C THR A 104 7.57 -29.03 -16.12
N GLU A 105 7.46 -30.35 -16.26
CA GLU A 105 6.33 -31.03 -16.88
C GLU A 105 5.05 -30.81 -16.05
N ILE A 106 5.15 -30.92 -14.72
CA ILE A 106 4.03 -30.67 -13.80
C ILE A 106 3.52 -29.22 -13.92
N ALA A 107 4.44 -28.26 -14.02
CA ALA A 107 4.13 -26.85 -14.17
C ALA A 107 3.38 -26.55 -15.48
N GLU A 108 3.82 -27.14 -16.58
CA GLU A 108 3.15 -27.04 -17.89
C GLU A 108 1.75 -27.63 -17.87
N VAL A 109 1.60 -28.85 -17.36
CA VAL A 109 0.31 -29.56 -17.28
C VAL A 109 -0.70 -28.78 -16.42
N LEU A 110 -0.25 -28.20 -15.31
CA LEU A 110 -1.14 -27.46 -14.39
C LEU A 110 -1.32 -25.97 -14.77
N GLY A 111 -0.60 -25.49 -15.79
CA GLY A 111 -0.65 -24.12 -16.29
C GLY A 111 -0.13 -23.10 -15.27
N VAL A 112 0.91 -23.44 -14.49
CA VAL A 112 1.49 -22.56 -13.46
C VAL A 112 3.00 -22.49 -13.58
N SER A 113 3.63 -21.48 -12.98
CA SER A 113 5.09 -21.36 -12.98
C SER A 113 5.75 -22.43 -12.08
N ARG A 114 6.98 -22.85 -12.40
CA ARG A 114 7.77 -23.79 -11.57
C ARG A 114 7.87 -23.36 -10.10
N PRO A 115 8.13 -22.07 -9.75
CA PRO A 115 8.14 -21.63 -8.36
C PRO A 115 6.81 -21.83 -7.64
N THR A 116 5.68 -21.75 -8.36
CA THR A 116 4.35 -22.02 -7.79
C THR A 116 4.21 -23.47 -7.34
N ILE A 117 4.77 -24.42 -8.10
CA ILE A 117 4.77 -25.84 -7.74
C ILE A 117 5.64 -26.09 -6.50
N TYR A 118 6.89 -25.60 -6.48
CA TYR A 118 7.75 -25.75 -5.31
C TYR A 118 7.12 -25.18 -4.04
N ARG A 119 6.59 -23.95 -4.11
CA ARG A 119 5.90 -23.31 -2.97
C ARG A 119 4.69 -24.13 -2.51
N ALA A 120 3.92 -24.71 -3.43
CA ALA A 120 2.77 -25.55 -3.09
C ALA A 120 3.19 -26.86 -2.38
N LEU A 121 4.30 -27.48 -2.82
CA LEU A 121 4.83 -28.70 -2.22
C LEU A 121 5.50 -28.46 -0.86
N GLU A 122 6.14 -27.29 -0.65
CA GLU A 122 6.74 -26.90 0.64
C GLU A 122 5.71 -26.55 1.70
N LEU A 123 4.64 -25.82 1.31
CA LEU A 123 3.57 -25.40 2.23
C LEU A 123 2.86 -26.59 2.90
N GLN A 124 2.84 -27.76 2.25
CA GLN A 124 2.16 -28.95 2.78
C GLN A 124 3.08 -29.84 3.64
N LYS A 125 4.41 -29.69 3.55
CA LYS A 125 5.33 -30.33 4.52
C LYS A 125 5.34 -29.63 5.88
N SER A 126 4.85 -28.39 5.92
CA SER A 126 4.88 -27.51 7.10
C SER A 126 3.51 -27.39 7.79
N ALA A 127 2.50 -28.11 7.30
CA ALA A 127 1.13 -28.16 7.81
C ALA A 127 0.84 -29.57 8.33
#